data_AF-A0A8J7N9Q8-F1
#
_entry.id   AF-A0A8J7N9Q8-F1
#
_cell.length_a   1.000
_cell.length_b   1.000
_cell.length_c   1.000
_cell.angle_alpha   90.00
_cell.angle_beta   90.00
_cell.angle_gamma   90.00
#
_symmetry.space_group_name_H-M   'P 1'
#
loop_
_entity.id
_entity.type
_entity.pdbx_description
1 polymer ?
#
loop_
_entity_poly.entity_id
_entity_poly.type
_entity_poly.pdbx_seq_one_letter_code
_entity_poly.pdbx_strand_id
1 'polypeptide(L)'
;GAFEYSAQQGCAQNADCEDQNPCTYDLCRDSSCINNNANLDGNGNIGLGDIIHVIGYWATTGPTGDIDSSGWVGLSDVLAIMSLWGNSCAYGV
;
A
#
# COMPACT_ATOMS: atom_id res chain seq x y z
N GLY A 1 -14.78 32.00 -4.29
CA GLY A 1 -15.67 31.66 -3.15
C GLY A 1 -15.96 30.18 -3.22
N ALA A 2 -15.67 29.49 -2.13
CA ALA A 2 -16.06 28.14 -1.75
C ALA A 2 -16.01 27.02 -2.81
N PHE A 3 -14.96 26.21 -2.76
CA PHE A 3 -15.17 24.77 -2.65
C PHE A 3 -14.36 24.29 -1.45
N GLU A 4 -15.10 23.72 -0.51
CA GLU A 4 -14.74 23.55 0.88
C GLU A 4 -13.72 22.44 1.08
N TYR A 5 -12.87 22.67 2.08
CA TYR A 5 -12.07 21.67 2.77
C TYR A 5 -13.02 20.67 3.46
N SER A 6 -12.74 19.37 3.35
CA SER A 6 -13.37 18.26 4.12
C SER A 6 -14.73 17.72 3.65
N ALA A 7 -14.73 16.95 2.57
CA ALA A 7 -15.49 15.71 2.53
C ALA A 7 -14.50 14.57 2.32
N GLN A 8 -14.63 13.49 3.10
CA GLN A 8 -14.05 12.18 2.76
C GLN A 8 -14.28 11.94 1.27
N GLN A 9 -13.24 12.01 0.44
CA GLN A 9 -13.40 11.69 -0.96
C GLN A 9 -13.53 10.18 -1.05
N GLY A 10 -14.78 9.74 -1.22
CA GLY A 10 -15.02 8.37 -1.57
C GLY A 10 -14.38 8.08 -2.92
N CYS A 11 -13.71 6.94 -3.01
CA CYS A 11 -13.19 6.41 -4.24
C CYS A 11 -14.22 5.46 -4.88
N ALA A 12 -14.17 5.29 -6.20
CA ALA A 12 -14.92 4.26 -6.91
C ALA A 12 -14.02 3.11 -7.37
N GLN A 13 -12.72 3.39 -7.55
CA GLN A 13 -11.72 2.45 -8.05
C GLN A 13 -10.34 2.78 -7.47
N ASN A 14 -9.42 1.82 -7.49
CA ASN A 14 -8.07 1.98 -6.93
C ASN A 14 -7.31 3.17 -7.54
N ALA A 15 -7.51 3.45 -8.83
CA ALA A 15 -6.87 4.57 -9.52
C ALA A 15 -7.25 5.96 -8.94
N ASP A 16 -8.39 6.07 -8.25
CA ASP A 16 -8.80 7.32 -7.60
C ASP A 16 -7.97 7.59 -6.32
N CYS A 17 -7.26 6.57 -5.80
CA CYS A 17 -6.49 6.62 -4.57
C CYS A 17 -4.99 6.81 -4.78
N GLU A 18 -4.54 6.96 -6.03
CA GLU A 18 -3.14 7.21 -6.37
C GLU A 18 -2.61 8.45 -5.63
N ASP A 19 -1.70 8.24 -4.68
CA ASP A 19 -1.10 9.31 -3.89
C ASP A 19 0.27 9.77 -4.40
N GLN A 20 0.65 9.29 -5.59
CA GLN A 20 1.93 9.55 -6.24
C GLN A 20 3.14 9.00 -5.50
N ASN A 21 2.94 8.19 -4.45
CA ASN A 21 4.02 7.45 -3.82
C ASN A 21 4.18 6.09 -4.51
N PRO A 22 5.28 5.85 -5.24
CA PRO A 22 5.48 4.57 -5.94
C PRO A 22 5.67 3.38 -5.00
N CYS A 23 5.75 3.61 -3.68
CA CYS A 23 5.92 2.59 -2.65
C CYS A 23 4.68 2.38 -1.79
N THR A 24 3.51 2.87 -2.21
CA THR A 24 2.23 2.50 -1.62
C THR A 24 1.46 1.57 -2.53
N TYR A 25 0.76 0.61 -1.92
CA TYR A 25 -0.27 -0.17 -2.58
C TYR A 25 -1.61 0.51 -2.34
N ASP A 26 -2.11 1.21 -3.36
CA ASP A 26 -3.26 2.10 -3.25
C ASP A 26 -4.55 1.35 -3.58
N LEU A 27 -5.45 1.31 -2.59
CA LEU A 27 -6.69 0.56 -2.64
C LEU A 27 -7.89 1.46 -2.41
N CYS A 28 -8.91 1.25 -3.23
CA CYS A 28 -10.24 1.73 -2.94
C CYS A 28 -11.06 0.64 -2.24
N ARG A 29 -11.43 0.86 -0.98
CA ARG A 29 -12.27 -0.06 -0.22
C ARG A 29 -13.32 0.69 0.59
N ASP A 30 -14.57 0.24 0.51
CA ASP A 30 -15.70 0.84 1.23
C ASP A 30 -15.82 2.36 1.02
N SER A 31 -15.56 2.81 -0.21
CA SER A 31 -15.49 4.24 -0.56
C SER A 31 -14.48 5.01 0.29
N SER A 32 -13.36 4.38 0.64
CA SER A 32 -12.23 5.01 1.32
C SER A 32 -10.93 4.58 0.66
N CYS A 33 -10.01 5.53 0.50
CA CYS A 33 -8.65 5.21 0.07
C CYS A 33 -7.83 4.64 1.23
N ILE A 34 -7.09 3.59 0.93
CA ILE A 34 -6.13 2.95 1.81
C ILE A 34 -4.82 2.87 1.04
N ASN A 35 -3.79 3.56 1.54
CA ASN A 35 -2.48 3.62 0.90
C ASN A 35 -1.48 2.90 1.81
N ASN A 36 -1.24 1.62 1.53
CA ASN A 36 -0.41 0.78 2.39
C ASN A 36 1.06 0.88 1.98
N ASN A 37 1.93 1.23 2.92
CA ASN A 37 3.37 1.24 2.67
C ASN A 37 3.88 -0.18 2.33
N ALA A 38 4.47 -0.33 1.15
CA ALA A 38 5.09 -1.55 0.65
C ALA A 38 6.62 -1.60 0.87
N ASN A 39 7.26 -0.46 1.18
CA ASN A 39 8.69 -0.40 1.57
C ASN A 39 8.81 -0.69 3.06
N LEU A 40 8.75 -1.98 3.40
CA LEU A 40 8.68 -2.49 4.75
C LEU A 40 10.03 -2.50 5.45
N ASP A 41 11.12 -2.70 4.70
CA ASP A 41 12.47 -2.67 5.27
C ASP A 41 13.06 -1.24 5.35
N GLY A 42 12.38 -0.26 4.73
CA GLY A 42 12.74 1.16 4.78
C GLY A 42 13.93 1.55 3.91
N ASN A 43 14.39 0.66 3.01
CA ASN A 43 15.58 0.93 2.19
C ASN A 43 15.32 1.89 1.02
N GLY A 44 14.05 2.20 0.74
CA GLY A 44 13.65 3.13 -0.32
C GLY A 44 13.46 2.48 -1.69
N ASN A 45 13.39 1.16 -1.77
CA ASN A 45 13.06 0.41 -2.98
C ASN A 45 12.17 -0.77 -2.63
N ILE A 46 11.22 -1.11 -3.50
CA ILE A 46 10.39 -2.29 -3.36
C ILE A 46 11.10 -3.50 -3.97
N GLY A 47 11.33 -4.53 -3.16
CA GLY A 47 12.01 -5.74 -3.60
C GLY A 47 11.94 -6.92 -2.63
N LEU A 48 12.98 -7.76 -2.69
CA LEU A 48 13.03 -9.01 -1.92
C LEU A 48 13.01 -8.77 -0.42
N GLY A 49 13.63 -7.68 0.06
CA GLY A 49 13.65 -7.31 1.47
C GLY A 49 12.24 -7.14 2.04
N ASP A 50 11.34 -6.53 1.27
CA ASP A 50 9.94 -6.32 1.65
C ASP A 50 9.14 -7.63 1.62
N ILE A 51 9.36 -8.50 0.63
CA ILE A 51 8.75 -9.84 0.62
C ILE A 51 9.16 -10.64 1.86
N ILE A 52 10.43 -10.59 2.25
CA ILE A 52 10.92 -11.28 3.46
C ILE A 52 10.23 -10.72 4.72
N HIS A 53 9.95 -9.41 4.77
CA HIS A 53 9.16 -8.82 5.85
C HIS A 53 7.74 -9.38 5.89
N VAL A 54 7.02 -9.44 4.76
CA VAL A 54 5.66 -10.05 4.69
C VAL A 54 5.67 -11.50 5.19
N ILE A 55 6.63 -12.31 4.72
CA ILE A 55 6.77 -13.71 5.16
C ILE A 55 7.05 -13.81 6.67
N GLY A 56 7.75 -12.83 7.24
CA GLY A 56 7.97 -12.74 8.70
C GLY A 56 6.68 -12.61 9.51
N TYR A 57 5.61 -12.09 8.92
CA TYR A 57 4.28 -11.94 9.52
C TYR A 57 3.26 -12.97 9.02
N TRP A 58 3.69 -14.01 8.31
CA TRP A 58 2.79 -14.97 7.66
C TRP A 58 1.74 -15.58 8.61
N ALA A 59 0.50 -15.70 8.13
CA ALA A 59 -0.64 -16.23 8.88
C ALA A 59 -0.92 -15.49 10.21
N THR A 60 -0.50 -14.24 10.31
CA THR A 60 -0.92 -13.33 11.38
C THR A 60 -1.98 -12.36 10.89
N THR A 61 -2.61 -11.64 11.82
CA THR A 61 -3.52 -10.54 11.53
C THR A 61 -2.76 -9.23 11.52
N GLY A 62 -2.98 -8.42 10.48
CA GLY A 62 -2.33 -7.12 10.29
C GLY A 62 -2.86 -6.00 11.18
N PRO A 63 -2.29 -4.77 11.04
CA PRO A 63 -1.93 -4.22 9.74
C PRO A 63 -0.51 -4.53 9.24
N THR A 64 0.42 -4.93 10.12
CA THR A 64 1.81 -5.17 9.67
C THR A 64 1.90 -6.43 8.80
N GLY A 65 2.37 -6.27 7.57
CA GLY A 65 2.47 -7.35 6.57
C GLY A 65 1.19 -7.58 5.75
N ASP A 66 0.07 -6.93 6.09
CA ASP A 66 -1.22 -7.00 5.41
C ASP A 66 -1.34 -5.83 4.42
N ILE A 67 -0.68 -5.98 3.27
CA ILE A 67 -0.50 -4.95 2.23
C ILE A 67 -1.78 -4.75 1.43
N ASP A 68 -2.58 -5.79 1.23
CA ASP A 68 -3.86 -5.67 0.53
C ASP A 68 -5.05 -5.34 1.47
N SER A 69 -4.76 -5.17 2.77
CA SER A 69 -5.70 -4.91 3.84
C SER A 69 -6.81 -5.96 3.97
N SER A 70 -6.64 -7.19 3.47
CA SER A 70 -7.63 -8.27 3.59
C SER A 70 -7.91 -8.69 5.04
N GLY A 71 -7.08 -8.27 6.00
CA GLY A 71 -7.15 -8.59 7.41
C GLY A 71 -6.22 -9.74 7.82
N TRP A 72 -5.53 -10.35 6.86
CA TRP A 72 -4.64 -11.49 7.05
C TRP A 72 -3.38 -11.34 6.22
N VAL A 73 -2.24 -11.71 6.79
CA VAL A 73 -0.99 -11.78 6.06
C VAL A 73 -0.85 -13.12 5.36
N GLY A 74 -0.76 -13.11 4.03
CA GLY A 74 -0.66 -14.30 3.21
C GLY A 74 -0.12 -14.05 1.80
N LEU A 75 -0.50 -14.94 0.87
CA LEU A 75 0.02 -14.90 -0.49
C LEU A 75 -0.40 -13.63 -1.23
N SER A 76 -1.60 -13.11 -0.98
CA SER A 76 -2.10 -11.92 -1.66
C SER A 76 -1.26 -10.67 -1.32
N ASP A 77 -0.71 -10.57 -0.11
CA ASP A 77 0.22 -9.50 0.27
C ASP A 77 1.56 -9.61 -0.46
N VAL A 78 2.06 -10.83 -0.65
CA VAL A 78 3.27 -11.05 -1.46
C VAL A 78 3.01 -10.61 -2.91
N LEU A 79 1.84 -10.92 -3.46
CA LEU A 79 1.45 -10.48 -4.80
C LEU A 79 1.28 -8.96 -4.89
N ALA A 80 0.81 -8.31 -3.81
CA ALA A 80 0.74 -6.86 -3.73
C ALA A 80 2.14 -6.22 -3.78
N ILE A 81 3.11 -6.73 -3.01
CA ILE A 81 4.52 -6.30 -3.10
C ILE A 81 5.09 -6.54 -4.50
N MET A 82 4.83 -7.71 -5.09
CA MET A 82 5.30 -8.03 -6.45
C MET A 82 4.74 -7.09 -7.53
N SER A 83 3.55 -6.51 -7.33
CA SER A 83 2.97 -5.55 -8.26
C SER A 83 3.72 -4.21 -8.31
N LEU A 84 4.47 -3.89 -7.25
CA LEU A 84 5.26 -2.67 -7.09
C LEU A 84 6.77 -2.92 -7.27
N TRP A 85 7.16 -4.14 -7.66
CA TRP A 85 8.56 -4.58 -7.67
C TRP A 85 9.47 -3.67 -8.52
N GLY A 86 10.60 -3.27 -7.94
CA GLY A 86 11.59 -2.43 -8.61
C GLY A 86 11.27 -0.94 -8.56
N ASN A 87 10.12 -0.54 -7.99
CA ASN A 87 9.84 0.86 -7.72
C ASN A 87 10.84 1.41 -6.69
N SER A 88 11.30 2.63 -6.93
CA SER A 88 12.12 3.39 -5.98
C SER A 88 11.25 4.43 -5.29
N CYS A 89 11.30 4.46 -3.96
CA CYS A 89 10.58 5.39 -3.10
C CYS A 89 11.26 6.75 -3.03
N ALA A 90 11.88 7.18 -4.14
CA ALA A 90 12.47 8.49 -4.23
C ALA A 90 11.36 9.51 -3.99
N TYR A 91 11.26 9.99 -2.75
CA TYR A 91 10.65 11.28 -2.49
C TYR A 91 11.41 12.23 -3.40
N GLY A 92 10.71 12.75 -4.41
CA GLY A 92 11.24 13.84 -5.22
C GLY A 92 11.78 14.91 -4.29
N VAL A 93 13.00 15.35 -4.62
CA VAL A 93 13.65 16.61 -4.21
C VAL A 93 12.73 17.70 -3.65
#